data_AF-A0A941VYV0-F1
#
_entry.id   AF-A0A941VYV0-F1
#
_cell.length_a   1.000
_cell.length_b   1.000
_cell.length_c   1.000
_cell.angle_alpha   90.00
_cell.angle_beta   90.00
_cell.angle_gamma   90.00
#
_symmetry.space_group_name_H-M   'P 1'
#
loop_
_entity.id
_entity.type
_entity.pdbx_description
1 polymer ?
#
loop_
_entity_poly.entity_id
_entity_poly.type
_entity_poly.pdbx_seq_one_letter_code
_entity_poly.pdbx_strand_id
1 'polypeptide(L)'
;MASDPVLEIPTGENPIAMSGIEFVEFATRDPDAFGSVLVKLGFTAIAQHRSRRVYLYRQGELNLIVNADQSTLDGLSLPEGK
;
A
#
# COMPACT_ATOMS: atom_id res chain seq x y z
N MET A 1 -28.92 -11.09 18.99
CA MET A 1 -28.72 -10.82 17.54
C MET A 1 -28.52 -9.33 17.40
N ALA A 2 -27.26 -8.87 17.41
CA ALA A 2 -26.93 -7.49 17.08
C ALA A 2 -26.78 -7.42 15.56
N SER A 3 -27.57 -6.57 14.91
CA SER A 3 -27.43 -6.25 13.49
C SER A 3 -26.07 -5.59 13.27
N ASP A 4 -25.27 -6.12 12.34
CA ASP A 4 -24.00 -5.51 11.96
C ASP A 4 -24.20 -4.06 11.52
N PRO A 5 -23.31 -3.13 11.93
CA PRO A 5 -23.37 -1.76 11.46
C PRO A 5 -23.05 -1.75 9.96
N VAL A 6 -24.05 -1.42 9.15
CA VAL A 6 -23.83 -1.11 7.73
C VAL A 6 -23.04 0.19 7.69
N LEU A 7 -21.78 0.11 7.23
CA LEU A 7 -21.01 1.28 6.85
C LEU A 7 -21.76 1.97 5.70
N GLU A 8 -22.42 3.08 6.01
CA GLU A 8 -23.12 3.88 5.01
C GLU A 8 -22.08 4.56 4.11
N ILE A 9 -21.93 4.06 2.88
CA ILE A 9 -21.00 4.63 1.91
C ILE A 9 -21.66 5.90 1.36
N PRO A 10 -21.03 7.09 1.49
CA PRO A 10 -21.62 8.33 0.99
C PRO A 10 -21.88 8.23 -0.51
N THR A 11 -23.15 8.36 -0.89
CA THR A 11 -23.61 8.31 -2.30
C THR A 11 -23.59 9.69 -2.97
N GLY A 12 -22.83 10.64 -2.42
CA GLY A 12 -22.68 11.97 -2.99
C GLY A 12 -22.10 11.91 -4.40
N GLU A 13 -22.26 12.99 -5.16
CA GLU A 13 -21.66 13.09 -6.50
C GLU A 13 -20.15 12.83 -6.42
N ASN A 14 -19.64 12.08 -7.38
CA ASN A 14 -18.22 11.85 -7.58
C ASN A 14 -17.74 12.77 -8.71
N PRO A 15 -17.44 14.05 -8.42
CA PRO A 15 -17.22 15.08 -9.44
C PRO A 15 -16.02 14.80 -10.34
N ILE A 16 -15.09 13.96 -9.87
CA ILE A 16 -13.88 13.57 -10.58
C ILE A 16 -13.89 12.11 -11.03
N ALA A 17 -15.04 11.43 -10.92
CA ALA A 17 -15.25 10.05 -11.34
C ALA A 17 -14.21 9.04 -10.80
N MET A 18 -13.70 9.25 -9.58
CA MET A 18 -12.77 8.30 -8.95
C MET A 18 -13.42 6.93 -8.75
N SER A 19 -12.78 5.88 -9.25
CA SER A 19 -13.25 4.50 -9.10
C SER A 19 -12.33 3.75 -8.14
N GLY A 20 -12.53 3.98 -6.84
CA GLY A 20 -11.77 3.29 -5.80
C GLY A 20 -10.30 3.70 -5.71
N ILE A 21 -9.48 2.79 -5.20
CA ILE A 21 -8.04 2.95 -4.97
C ILE A 21 -7.29 1.98 -5.87
N GLU A 22 -6.38 2.50 -6.69
CA GLU A 22 -5.58 1.65 -7.60
C GLU A 22 -4.52 0.85 -6.82
N PHE A 23 -3.84 1.48 -5.86
CA PHE A 23 -2.85 0.83 -5.00
C PHE A 23 -2.64 1.57 -3.67
N VAL A 24 -2.03 0.88 -2.71
CA VAL A 24 -1.47 1.47 -1.49
C VAL A 24 0.05 1.27 -1.49
N GLU A 25 0.81 2.32 -1.21
CA GLU A 25 2.27 2.25 -1.10
C GLU A 25 2.72 2.27 0.37
N PHE A 26 3.55 1.30 0.75
CA PHE A 26 4.25 1.24 2.03
C PHE A 26 5.73 1.53 1.83
N ALA A 27 6.27 2.43 2.64
CA ALA A 27 7.71 2.61 2.74
C ALA A 27 8.28 1.80 3.91
N THR A 28 9.33 1.01 3.68
CA THR A 28 9.95 0.17 4.72
C THR A 28 11.46 0.10 4.57
N ARG A 29 12.17 0.05 5.70
CA ARG A 29 13.62 -0.23 5.74
C ARG A 29 13.93 -1.72 5.62
N ASP A 30 12.93 -2.58 5.84
CA ASP A 30 13.06 -4.04 5.81
C ASP A 30 11.98 -4.65 4.88
N PRO A 31 12.22 -4.66 3.55
CA PRO A 31 11.27 -5.18 2.59
C PRO A 31 11.10 -6.71 2.67
N ASP A 32 12.10 -7.44 3.16
CA ASP A 32 12.06 -8.91 3.22
C ASP A 32 11.19 -9.39 4.37
N ALA A 33 11.34 -8.78 5.55
CA ALA A 33 10.45 -9.04 6.68
C ALA A 33 9.01 -8.61 6.37
N PHE A 34 8.82 -7.44 5.76
CA PHE A 34 7.49 -6.96 5.38
C PHE A 34 6.85 -7.86 4.31
N GLY A 35 7.60 -8.23 3.28
CA GLY A 35 7.17 -9.17 2.24
C GLY A 35 6.75 -10.53 2.80
N SER A 36 7.48 -11.04 3.79
CA SER A 36 7.13 -12.29 4.48
C SER A 36 5.78 -12.22 5.19
N VAL A 37 5.39 -11.06 5.73
CA VAL A 37 4.05 -10.83 6.30
C VAL A 37 3.01 -10.78 5.20
N LEU A 38 3.27 -10.06 4.11
CA LEU A 38 2.33 -9.96 2.98
C LEU A 38 2.01 -11.34 2.38
N VAL A 39 3.02 -12.20 2.22
CA VAL A 39 2.81 -13.58 1.74
C VAL A 39 1.91 -14.38 2.69
N LYS A 40 2.09 -14.25 4.01
CA LYS A 40 1.20 -14.89 5.00
C LYS A 40 -0.24 -14.37 4.94
N LEU A 41 -0.44 -13.12 4.53
CA LEU A 41 -1.75 -12.51 4.31
C LEU A 41 -2.38 -12.90 2.95
N GLY A 42 -1.65 -13.65 2.12
CA GLY A 42 -2.13 -14.15 0.83
C GLY A 42 -1.81 -13.26 -0.37
N PHE A 43 -0.92 -12.28 -0.21
CA PHE A 43 -0.37 -11.53 -1.35
C PHE A 43 0.76 -12.28 -2.03
N THR A 44 0.93 -12.04 -3.33
CA THR A 44 2.05 -12.56 -4.13
C THR A 44 2.85 -11.40 -4.71
N ALA A 45 4.18 -11.46 -4.64
CA ALA A 45 5.04 -10.52 -5.36
C ALA A 45 4.97 -10.83 -6.86
N ILE A 46 4.45 -9.88 -7.65
CA ILE A 46 4.21 -10.07 -9.10
C ILE A 46 5.12 -9.23 -9.98
N ALA A 47 5.75 -8.19 -9.44
CA ALA A 47 6.74 -7.41 -10.17
C ALA A 47 7.75 -6.73 -9.24
N GLN A 48 8.90 -6.38 -9.80
CA GLN A 48 9.91 -5.57 -9.17
C GLN A 48 10.29 -4.43 -10.11
N HIS A 49 10.50 -3.24 -9.57
CA HIS A 49 11.01 -2.12 -10.35
C HIS A 49 12.44 -2.40 -10.84
N ARG A 50 12.73 -2.09 -12.10
CA ARG A 50 14.00 -2.47 -12.78
C ARG A 50 15.28 -1.96 -12.13
N SER A 51 15.21 -0.83 -11.41
CA SER A 51 16.39 -0.10 -10.93
C SER A 51 16.26 0.45 -9.51
N ARG A 52 15.13 0.18 -8.83
CA ARG A 52 14.85 0.71 -7.49
C ARG A 52 14.38 -0.45 -6.62
N ARG A 53 14.57 -0.34 -5.31
CA ARG A 53 14.12 -1.36 -4.36
C ARG A 53 12.61 -1.23 -4.10
N VAL A 54 11.82 -1.43 -5.15
CA VAL A 54 10.36 -1.30 -5.14
C VAL A 54 9.73 -2.57 -5.69
N TYR A 55 8.73 -3.10 -5.00
CA TYR A 55 8.07 -4.36 -5.29
C TYR A 55 6.56 -4.18 -5.37
N LEU A 56 5.92 -4.85 -6.32
CA LEU A 56 4.47 -4.91 -6.45
C LEU A 56 3.97 -6.26 -5.94
N TYR A 57 3.07 -6.20 -4.96
CA TYR A 57 2.35 -7.34 -4.41
C TYR A 57 0.87 -7.26 -4.80
N ARG A 58 0.26 -8.41 -5.07
CA ARG A 58 -1.17 -8.51 -5.45
C ARG A 58 -1.90 -9.63 -4.72
N GLN A 59 -3.14 -9.36 -4.33
CA GLN A 59 -4.13 -10.34 -3.86
C GLN A 59 -5.49 -10.00 -4.49
N GLY A 60 -5.93 -10.77 -5.48
CA GLY A 60 -7.09 -10.40 -6.29
C GLY A 60 -6.89 -9.05 -6.99
N GLU A 61 -7.81 -8.11 -6.79
CA GLU A 61 -7.74 -6.74 -7.34
C GLU A 61 -6.90 -5.78 -6.48
N LEU A 62 -6.47 -6.18 -5.28
CA LEU A 62 -5.70 -5.32 -4.38
C LEU A 62 -4.23 -5.24 -4.81
N ASN A 63 -3.73 -4.02 -4.99
CA ASN A 63 -2.32 -3.76 -5.30
C ASN A 63 -1.62 -3.09 -4.11
N LEU A 64 -0.50 -3.65 -3.69
CA LEU A 64 0.39 -3.05 -2.71
C LEU A 64 1.77 -2.80 -3.33
N ILE A 65 2.28 -1.58 -3.18
CA ILE A 65 3.66 -1.24 -3.51
C ILE A 65 4.48 -1.23 -2.22
N VAL A 66 5.58 -1.98 -2.19
CA VAL A 66 6.55 -1.95 -1.10
C VAL A 66 7.79 -1.22 -1.60
N ASN A 67 8.02 -0.03 -1.07
CA ASN A 67 9.14 0.84 -1.43
C ASN A 67 10.20 0.85 -0.33
N ALA A 68 11.35 0.26 -0.62
CA ALA A 68 12.54 0.25 0.21
C ALA A 68 13.69 1.02 -0.43
N ASP A 69 13.37 1.95 -1.35
CA ASP A 69 14.34 2.79 -2.03
C ASP A 69 14.83 3.90 -1.10
N GLN A 70 16.15 4.09 -1.02
CA GLN A 70 16.76 5.00 -0.05
C GLN A 70 16.26 6.45 -0.22
N SER A 71 16.08 6.92 -1.46
CA SER A 71 15.59 8.28 -1.70
C SER A 71 14.18 8.51 -1.15
N THR A 72 13.33 7.47 -1.16
CA THR A 72 12.00 7.53 -0.56
C THR A 72 12.10 7.54 0.96
N LEU A 73 12.97 6.70 1.53
CA LEU A 73 13.15 6.60 2.98
C LEU A 73 13.77 7.86 3.60
N ASP A 74 14.69 8.51 2.88
CA ASP A 74 15.32 9.77 3.32
C ASP A 74 14.28 10.89 3.44
N GLY A 75 13.36 10.99 2.49
CA GLY A 75 12.27 11.99 2.50
C GLY A 75 11.21 11.77 3.58
N LEU A 76 11.19 10.59 4.22
CA LEU A 76 10.31 10.27 5.35
C LEU A 76 10.98 10.51 6.72
N SER A 77 12.27 10.85 6.72
CA SER A 77 12.93 11.34 7.93
C SER A 77 12.23 12.65 8.33
N LEU A 78 11.56 12.65 9.48
CA LEU A 78 11.05 13.90 10.07
C LEU A 78 12.23 14.90 10.11
N PRO A 79 12.04 16.16 9.71
CA PRO A 79 13.06 17.17 9.99
C PRO A 79 13.31 17.14 11.49
N GLU A 80 14.55 16.89 11.90
CA GLU A 80 14.92 17.01 13.31
C GLU A 80 14.50 18.41 13.77
N GLY A 81 13.67 18.44 14.81
CA GLY A 81 13.01 19.65 15.26
C GLY A 81 14.01 20.79 15.45
N LYS A 82 13.72 21.93 14.81
CA LYS A 82 14.30 23.22 15.16
C LYS A 82 13.21 24.10 15.74
#